data_AF-A0A6L7TUV3-F1
#
_entry.id   AF-A0A6L7TUV3-F1
#
_cell.length_a   1.000
_cell.length_b   1.000
_cell.length_c   1.000
_cell.angle_alpha   90.00
_cell.angle_beta   90.00
_cell.angle_gamma   90.00
#
_symmetry.space_group_name_H-M   'P 1'
#
loop_
_entity.id
_entity.type
_entity.pdbx_description
1 polymer ?
#
loop_
_entity_poly.entity_id
_entity_poly.type
_entity_poly.pdbx_seq_one_letter_code
_entity_poly.pdbx_strand_id
1 'polypeptide(L)' 'RLNLTQNELARRIGRSSGYLSQLINGERFPSAETRRRLMRVLGVTDFDVLFVQERVDA' A
#
# COMPACT_ATOMS: atom_id res chain seq x y z
N ARG A 1 -7.34 13.74 4.45
CA ARG A 1 -5.91 13.39 4.24
C ARG A 1 -5.33 12.95 5.59
N LEU A 2 -4.62 11.81 5.65
CA LEU A 2 -4.13 11.21 6.91
C LEU A 2 -2.79 11.78 7.43
N ASN A 3 -2.14 12.68 6.68
CA ASN A 3 -0.83 13.28 7.02
C ASN A 3 0.23 12.24 7.45
N LEU A 4 0.23 11.07 6.80
CA LEU A 4 1.18 9.98 7.06
C LEU A 4 2.33 10.03 6.07
N THR A 5 3.56 9.93 6.56
CA THR A 5 4.72 9.65 5.71
C THR A 5 4.73 8.18 5.31
N GLN A 6 5.42 7.85 4.22
CA GLN A 6 5.62 6.45 3.81
C GLN A 6 6.27 5.63 4.93
N ASN A 7 7.29 6.17 5.61
CA ASN A 7 7.93 5.49 6.73
C ASN A 7 6.96 5.22 7.90
N GLU A 8 6.08 6.17 8.19
CA GLU A 8 5.06 5.99 9.22
C GLU A 8 4.05 4.90 8.84
N LEU A 9 3.58 4.90 7.59
CA LEU A 9 2.68 3.87 7.09
C LEU A 9 3.35 2.48 7.14
N ALA A 10 4.61 2.37 6.73
CA ALA A 10 5.38 1.13 6.77
C ALA A 10 5.45 0.56 8.20
N ARG A 11 5.78 1.42 9.18
CA ARG A 11 5.77 1.03 10.60
C ARG A 11 4.41 0.53 11.05
N ARG A 12 3.32 1.25 10.73
CA ARG A 12 1.95 0.88 11.13
C ARG A 12 1.46 -0.45 10.55
N ILE A 13 1.91 -0.82 9.36
CA ILE A 13 1.56 -2.12 8.75
C ILE A 13 2.55 -3.24 9.12
N GLY A 14 3.60 -2.94 9.90
CA GLY A 14 4.63 -3.89 10.31
C GLY A 14 5.51 -4.34 9.14
N ARG A 15 5.87 -3.41 8.24
CA ARG A 15 6.74 -3.65 7.08
C ARG A 15 7.89 -2.65 7.05
N SER A 16 8.94 -2.96 6.30
CA SER A 16 10.04 -2.02 6.07
C SER A 16 9.62 -0.92 5.10
N SER A 17 10.31 0.23 5.17
CA SER A 17 10.17 1.31 4.20
C SER A 17 10.45 0.84 2.76
N GLY A 18 11.50 0.02 2.59
CA GLY A 18 11.84 -0.60 1.30
C GLY A 18 10.71 -1.48 0.75
N TYR A 19 10.07 -2.30 1.60
CA TYR A 19 8.91 -3.09 1.18
C TYR A 19 7.77 -2.19 0.67
N LEU A 20 7.49 -1.10 1.38
CA LEU A 20 6.43 -0.17 0.98
C LEU A 20 6.80 0.61 -0.30
N SER A 21 8.09 0.90 -0.52
CA SER A 21 8.57 1.48 -1.79
C SER A 21 8.34 0.55 -2.97
N GLN A 22 8.75 -0.72 -2.86
CA GLN A 22 8.51 -1.72 -3.90
C GLN A 22 7.02 -1.89 -4.19
N LEU A 23 6.18 -1.83 -3.14
CA LEU A 23 4.73 -1.90 -3.30
C LEU A 23 4.17 -0.69 -4.08
N ILE A 24 4.57 0.54 -3.73
CA ILE A 24 4.10 1.77 -4.38
C ILE A 24 4.58 1.84 -5.84
N ASN A 25 5.79 1.35 -6.11
CA ASN A 25 6.34 1.29 -7.47
C ASN A 25 5.72 0.15 -8.31
N GLY A 26 4.85 -0.68 -7.76
CA GLY A 26 4.28 -1.84 -8.46
C GLY A 26 5.24 -3.01 -8.65
N GLU A 27 6.46 -2.95 -8.10
CA GLU A 27 7.46 -4.03 -8.16
C GLU A 27 7.05 -5.25 -7.32
N ARG A 28 6.14 -5.06 -6.35
CA ARG A 28 5.71 -6.11 -5.44
C ARG A 28 4.22 -6.04 -5.15
N PHE A 29 3.56 -7.19 -5.21
CA PHE A 29 2.17 -7.35 -4.78
C PHE A 29 2.06 -7.68 -3.29
N PRO A 30 1.13 -7.05 -2.55
CA PRO A 30 0.94 -7.31 -1.12
C PRO A 30 0.11 -8.57 -0.89
N SER A 31 0.43 -9.30 0.18
CA SER A 31 -0.39 -10.43 0.64
C SER A 31 -1.77 -9.96 1.13
N ALA A 32 -2.73 -10.88 1.21
CA ALA A 32 -4.06 -10.58 1.75
C ALA A 32 -4.00 -9.95 3.15
N GLU A 33 -3.06 -10.39 4.00
CA GLU A 33 -2.85 -9.78 5.31
C GLU A 33 -2.35 -8.33 5.19
N THR A 34 -1.35 -8.08 4.35
CA THR A 34 -0.83 -6.72 4.13
C THR A 34 -1.92 -5.80 3.58
N ARG A 35 -2.77 -6.27 2.67
CA ARG A 35 -3.92 -5.52 2.15
C ARG A 35 -4.87 -5.11 3.27
N ARG A 36 -5.28 -6.05 4.13
CA ARG A 36 -6.14 -5.76 5.29
C ARG A 36 -5.51 -4.74 6.25
N ARG A 37 -4.20 -4.81 6.49
CA ARG A 37 -3.49 -3.85 7.34
C ARG A 37 -3.46 -2.46 6.72
N LEU A 38 -3.17 -2.35 5.42
CA LEU A 38 -3.20 -1.08 4.68
C LEU A 38 -4.59 -0.45 4.75
N MET A 39 -5.63 -1.22 4.41
CA MET A 39 -7.03 -0.80 4.46
C MET A 39 -7.43 -0.27 5.84
N ARG A 40 -7.05 -0.99 6.90
CA ARG A 40 -7.33 -0.58 8.29
C ARG A 40 -6.65 0.73 8.67
N VAL A 41 -5.36 0.89 8.33
CA VAL A 41 -4.59 2.11 8.67
C VAL A 41 -5.07 3.31 7.86
N LEU A 42 -5.45 3.08 6.60
CA LEU A 42 -5.86 4.12 5.67
C LEU A 42 -7.37 4.44 5.73
N GLY A 43 -8.15 3.64 6.46
CA GLY A 43 -9.58 3.84 6.62
C GLY A 43 -10.37 3.59 5.32
N VAL A 44 -9.89 2.68 4.47
CA VAL A 44 -10.55 2.32 3.21
C VAL A 44 -11.09 0.89 3.26
N THR A 45 -12.23 0.65 2.61
CA THR A 45 -12.90 -0.66 2.58
C THR A 45 -12.67 -1.42 1.29
N ASP A 46 -12.15 -0.74 0.27
CA ASP A 46 -11.73 -1.30 -0.99
C ASP A 46 -10.21 -1.15 -1.13
N PHE A 47 -9.52 -2.15 -1.64
CA PHE A 47 -8.06 -2.08 -1.81
C PHE A 47 -7.69 -1.47 -3.16
N ASP A 48 -8.52 -1.66 -4.19
CA ASP A 48 -8.28 -1.20 -5.54
C ASP A 48 -8.31 0.34 -5.64
N VAL A 49 -8.99 1.05 -4.73
CA VAL A 49 -8.86 2.52 -4.61
C VAL A 49 -7.45 3.00 -4.22
N LEU A 50 -6.57 2.13 -3.70
CA LEU A 50 -5.22 2.52 -3.26
C LEU A 50 -4.20 2.52 -4.40
N PHE A 51 -4.42 1.72 -5.44
CA PHE A 51 -3.47 1.53 -6.53
C PHE A 51 -4.23 1.59 -7.85
N VAL A 52 -3.93 2.59 -8.67
CA VAL A 52 -4.39 2.60 -10.05
C VAL A 52 -3.46 1.70 -10.84
N GLN A 53 -3.97 0.57 -11.32
CA GLN A 53 -3.27 -0.18 -12.36
C GLN A 53 -3.36 0.63 -13.65
N GLU A 54 -2.30 1.35 -14.01
CA GLU A 54 -2.13 1.81 -15.38
C GLU A 54 -2.02 0.57 -16.26
N ARG A 55 -3.07 0.29 -17.04
CA ARG A 55 -2.96 -0.66 -18.14
C ARG A 55 -1.99 -0.04 -19.13
N VAL A 56 -0.79 -0.59 -19.22
CA VAL A 56 0.02 -0.41 -20.43
C VAL A 56 -0.63 -1.30 -21.47
N ASP A 57 -1.62 -0.76 -22.17
CA ASP A 57 -2.12 -1.38 -23.40
C ASP A 57 -0.93 -1.37 -24.38
N ALA A 58 -0.41 -2.57 -24.66
CA ALA A 58 0.67 -2.81 -25.61
C ALA A 58 0.16 -2.77 -27.05
#